data_AF-A0A2D4M2S1-F1
#
_entry.id   AF-A0A2D4M2S1-F1
#
_cell.length_a   1.000
_cell.length_b   1.000
_cell.length_c   1.000
_cell.angle_alpha   90.00
_cell.angle_beta   90.00
_cell.angle_gamma   90.00
#
_symmetry.space_group_name_H-M   'P 1'
#
loop_
_entity.id
_entity.type
_entity.pdbx_description
1 polymer ?
#
loop_
_entity_poly.entity_id
_entity_poly.type
_entity_poly.pdbx_seq_one_letter_code
_entity_poly.pdbx_strand_id
1 'polypeptide(L)'
;MMMQMLQSIQGNIQNIQGKTDKIENLEKNIANIGNNTEDIGKKVENIEKRVENIEKKAENIEKRVENMEKKMEETDGKVENLQQMIQQYDIRIKKIEEEDFQRDKNMGEMDARLTEVERDRSGLGWEMDKSEFYLRFQNVQEEKGEDLTELMADILAEALEITIEKMKDEMDETF
;
A
#
# COMPACT_ATOMS: atom_id res chain seq x y z
N MET A 1 18.95 -107.64 58.13
CA MET A 1 17.75 -107.35 57.31
C MET A 1 16.98 -106.13 57.81
N MET A 2 16.51 -106.11 59.06
CA MET A 2 15.76 -104.96 59.62
C MET A 2 16.55 -103.63 59.65
N MET A 3 17.84 -103.67 59.98
CA MET A 3 18.71 -102.48 60.03
C MET A 3 18.96 -101.84 58.65
N GLN A 4 19.09 -102.65 57.59
CA GLN A 4 19.22 -102.17 56.22
C GLN A 4 17.91 -101.53 55.72
N MET A 5 16.76 -102.09 56.09
CA MET A 5 15.45 -101.47 55.80
C MET A 5 15.33 -100.09 56.44
N LEU A 6 15.73 -99.94 57.71
CA LEU A 6 15.73 -98.65 58.41
C LEU A 6 16.62 -97.61 57.72
N GLN A 7 17.83 -97.99 57.30
CA GLN A 7 18.72 -97.09 56.57
C GLN A 7 18.14 -96.64 55.22
N SER A 8 17.54 -97.56 54.45
CA SER A 8 16.87 -97.21 53.18
C SER A 8 15.69 -96.27 53.39
N ILE A 9 14.88 -96.51 54.44
CA ILE A 9 13.76 -95.62 54.79
C ILE A 9 14.28 -94.22 55.14
N GLN A 10 15.35 -94.13 55.93
CA GLN A 10 15.93 -92.85 56.34
C GLN A 10 16.48 -92.06 55.15
N GLY A 11 17.14 -92.72 54.20
CA GLY A 11 17.57 -92.10 52.94
C GLY A 11 16.41 -91.60 52.07
N ASN A 12 15.31 -92.37 52.01
CA ASN A 12 14.09 -91.95 51.31
C ASN A 12 13.45 -90.71 51.96
N ILE A 13 13.39 -90.67 53.31
CA ILE A 13 12.87 -89.51 54.05
C ILE A 13 13.70 -88.25 53.75
N GLN A 14 15.03 -88.35 53.77
CA GLN A 14 15.91 -87.22 53.43
C GLN A 14 15.67 -86.73 52.00
N ASN A 15 15.51 -87.64 51.03
CA ASN A 15 15.23 -87.28 49.64
C ASN A 15 13.85 -86.61 49.48
N ILE A 16 12.83 -87.11 50.19
CA ILE A 16 11.50 -86.48 50.22
C ILE A 16 11.60 -85.07 50.78
N GLN A 17 12.31 -84.88 51.89
CA GLN A 17 12.46 -83.58 52.53
C GLN A 17 13.15 -82.56 51.61
N GLY A 18 14.23 -82.96 50.93
CA GLY A 18 14.88 -82.10 49.93
C GLY A 18 14.01 -81.78 48.70
N LYS A 19 13.04 -82.64 48.35
CA LYS A 19 12.02 -82.33 47.33
C LYS A 19 10.97 -81.34 47.87
N THR A 20 10.54 -81.50 49.11
CA THR A 20 9.61 -80.58 49.78
C THR A 20 10.17 -79.16 49.84
N ASP A 21 11.43 -79.00 50.24
CA ASP A 21 12.09 -77.68 50.29
C ASP A 21 12.16 -77.01 48.91
N LYS A 22 12.39 -77.82 47.86
CA LYS A 22 12.36 -77.32 46.46
C LYS A 22 10.96 -76.88 46.05
N ILE A 23 9.93 -77.62 46.44
CA ILE A 23 8.52 -77.27 46.16
C ILE A 23 8.18 -75.95 46.85
N GLU A 24 8.51 -75.78 48.13
CA GLU A 24 8.23 -74.53 48.87
C GLU A 24 8.91 -73.31 48.21
N ASN A 25 10.14 -73.48 47.73
CA ASN A 25 10.85 -72.43 46.99
C ASN A 25 10.20 -72.11 45.63
N LEU A 26 9.70 -73.13 44.92
CA LEU A 26 8.96 -72.91 43.67
C LEU A 26 7.64 -72.18 43.91
N GLU A 27 6.91 -72.50 44.98
CA GLU A 27 5.68 -71.82 45.37
C GLU A 27 5.92 -70.32 45.64
N LYS A 28 6.99 -69.99 46.38
CA LYS A 28 7.40 -68.59 46.61
C LYS A 28 7.73 -67.86 45.30
N ASN A 29 8.45 -68.52 44.38
CA ASN A 29 8.78 -67.94 43.08
C ASN A 29 7.53 -67.71 42.22
N ILE A 30 6.59 -68.66 42.21
CA ILE A 30 5.31 -68.53 41.50
C ILE A 30 4.51 -67.36 42.05
N ALA A 31 4.43 -67.20 43.38
CA ALA A 31 3.76 -66.07 44.01
C ALA A 31 4.38 -64.72 43.59
N ASN A 32 5.72 -64.64 43.57
CA ASN A 32 6.44 -63.44 43.12
C ASN A 32 6.18 -63.13 41.63
N ILE A 33 6.14 -64.15 40.77
CA ILE A 33 5.79 -63.99 39.36
C ILE A 33 4.35 -63.48 39.21
N GLY A 34 3.42 -63.98 40.01
CA GLY A 34 2.03 -63.52 40.05
C GLY A 34 1.93 -62.03 40.35
N ASN A 35 2.60 -61.57 41.41
CA ASN A 35 2.63 -60.16 41.80
C ASN A 35 3.24 -59.27 40.70
N ASN A 36 4.38 -59.68 40.12
CA ASN A 36 5.00 -58.95 39.02
C ASN A 36 4.10 -58.86 37.78
N THR A 37 3.35 -59.93 37.49
CA THR A 37 2.41 -59.97 36.36
C THR A 37 1.25 -58.99 36.58
N GLU A 38 0.72 -58.90 37.80
CA GLU A 38 -0.31 -57.93 38.15
C GLU A 38 0.19 -56.48 37.99
N ASP A 39 1.41 -56.20 38.45
CA ASP A 39 2.03 -54.88 38.31
C ASP A 39 2.29 -54.49 36.85
N ILE A 40 2.69 -55.45 36.02
CA ILE A 40 2.80 -55.25 34.58
C ILE A 40 1.42 -54.94 33.98
N GLY A 41 0.37 -55.66 34.38
CA GLY A 41 -1.00 -55.40 33.94
C GLY A 41 -1.44 -53.96 34.22
N LYS A 42 -1.21 -53.46 35.44
CA LYS A 42 -1.51 -52.06 35.82
C LYS A 42 -0.72 -51.05 34.98
N LYS A 43 0.54 -51.34 34.66
CA LYS A 43 1.36 -50.46 33.79
C LYS A 43 0.85 -50.44 32.36
N VAL A 44 0.42 -51.58 31.82
CA VAL A 44 -0.16 -51.68 30.47
C VAL A 44 -1.44 -50.86 30.38
N GLU A 45 -2.37 -50.99 31.34
CA GLU A 45 -3.61 -50.22 31.35
C GLU A 45 -3.34 -48.70 31.40
N ASN A 46 -2.34 -48.27 32.17
CA ASN A 46 -1.93 -46.86 32.21
C ASN A 46 -1.31 -46.38 30.89
N ILE A 47 -0.57 -47.24 30.18
CA ILE A 47 -0.03 -46.93 28.86
C ILE A 47 -1.18 -46.79 27.85
N GLU A 48 -2.16 -47.69 27.85
CA GLU A 48 -3.34 -47.63 26.97
C GLU A 48 -4.10 -46.32 27.14
N LYS A 49 -4.38 -45.90 28.38
CA LYS A 49 -5.01 -44.61 28.67
C LYS A 49 -4.19 -43.42 28.17
N ARG A 50 -2.85 -43.50 28.23
CA ARG A 50 -1.97 -42.44 27.72
C ARG A 50 -1.99 -42.39 26.20
N VAL A 51 -2.02 -43.54 25.53
CA VAL A 51 -2.12 -43.64 24.07
C VAL A 51 -3.42 -43.03 23.58
N GLU A 52 -4.56 -43.39 24.18
CA GLU A 52 -5.87 -42.82 23.84
C GLU A 52 -5.89 -41.28 23.97
N ASN A 53 -5.25 -40.75 25.02
CA ASN A 53 -5.13 -39.30 25.22
C ASN A 53 -4.22 -38.64 24.17
N ILE A 54 -3.18 -39.32 23.70
CA ILE A 54 -2.30 -38.83 22.63
C ILE A 54 -3.07 -38.80 21.31
N GLU A 55 -3.83 -39.84 20.99
CA GLU A 55 -4.66 -39.92 19.78
C GLU A 55 -5.67 -38.76 19.74
N LYS A 56 -6.40 -38.52 20.83
CA LYS A 56 -7.32 -37.37 20.95
C LYS A 56 -6.63 -36.02 20.76
N LYS A 57 -5.39 -35.88 21.23
CA LYS A 57 -4.61 -34.65 21.02
C LYS A 57 -4.17 -34.51 19.57
N ALA A 58 -3.77 -35.60 18.92
CA ALA A 58 -3.39 -35.61 17.51
C ALA A 58 -4.57 -35.19 16.63
N GLU A 59 -5.76 -35.75 16.84
CA GLU A 59 -6.97 -35.38 16.08
C GLU A 59 -7.32 -33.88 16.26
N ASN A 60 -7.16 -33.35 17.46
CA ASN A 60 -7.37 -31.92 17.72
C ASN A 60 -6.33 -31.04 17.03
N ILE A 61 -5.08 -31.49 16.92
CA ILE A 61 -4.03 -30.79 16.19
C ILE A 61 -4.35 -30.78 14.69
N GLU A 62 -4.76 -31.91 14.12
CA GLU A 62 -5.17 -32.03 12.71
C GLU A 62 -6.30 -31.03 12.38
N LYS A 63 -7.36 -31.00 13.18
CA LYS A 63 -8.46 -30.02 13.00
C LYS A 63 -8.00 -28.57 13.09
N ARG A 64 -7.01 -28.27 13.94
CA ARG A 64 -6.44 -26.91 14.04
C ARG A 64 -5.61 -26.56 12.82
N VAL A 65 -4.84 -27.51 12.29
CA VAL A 65 -4.06 -27.34 11.05
C VAL A 65 -4.98 -27.06 9.87
N GLU A 66 -6.03 -27.87 9.68
CA GLU A 66 -7.01 -27.66 8.60
C GLU A 66 -7.67 -26.27 8.67
N ASN A 67 -8.01 -25.81 9.88
CA ASN A 67 -8.57 -24.46 10.08
C ASN A 67 -7.55 -23.34 9.79
N MET A 68 -6.26 -23.57 10.06
CA MET A 68 -5.21 -22.60 9.72
C MET A 68 -5.00 -22.53 8.21
N GLU A 69 -5.02 -23.67 7.52
CA GLU A 69 -4.91 -23.74 6.05
C GLU A 69 -6.04 -22.95 5.37
N LYS A 70 -7.30 -23.15 5.78
CA LYS A 70 -8.45 -22.39 5.25
C LYS A 70 -8.29 -20.88 5.43
N LYS A 71 -7.85 -20.44 6.62
CA LYS A 71 -7.61 -19.01 6.89
C LYS A 71 -6.46 -18.44 6.06
N MET A 72 -5.46 -19.25 5.76
CA MET A 72 -4.34 -18.84 4.91
C MET A 72 -4.82 -18.64 3.47
N GLU A 73 -5.61 -19.57 2.94
CA GLU A 73 -6.22 -19.45 1.61
C GLU A 73 -7.13 -18.21 1.49
N GLU A 74 -7.97 -17.93 2.50
CA GLU A 74 -8.77 -16.70 2.56
C GLU A 74 -7.90 -15.43 2.58
N THR A 75 -6.74 -15.49 3.24
CA THR A 75 -5.81 -14.36 3.34
C THR A 75 -5.13 -14.13 1.99
N ASP A 76 -4.68 -15.20 1.34
CA ASP A 76 -4.07 -15.14 0.00
C ASP A 76 -5.04 -14.53 -1.01
N GLY A 77 -6.32 -14.93 -0.99
CA GLY A 77 -7.34 -14.32 -1.86
C GLY A 77 -7.58 -12.83 -1.59
N LYS A 78 -7.48 -12.38 -0.33
CA LYS A 78 -7.55 -10.93 0.00
C LYS A 78 -6.33 -10.17 -0.51
N VAL A 79 -5.14 -10.77 -0.40
CA VAL A 79 -3.89 -10.18 -0.91
C VAL A 79 -3.93 -10.03 -2.42
N GLU A 80 -4.41 -11.05 -3.14
CA GLU A 80 -4.57 -10.99 -4.60
C GLU A 80 -5.53 -9.86 -5.02
N ASN A 81 -6.68 -9.74 -4.35
CA ASN A 81 -7.63 -8.65 -4.61
C ASN A 81 -7.01 -7.26 -4.35
N LEU A 82 -6.23 -7.10 -3.29
CA LEU A 82 -5.52 -5.84 -3.01
C LEU A 82 -4.50 -5.52 -4.11
N GLN A 83 -3.74 -6.52 -4.58
CA GLN A 83 -2.78 -6.34 -5.68
C GLN A 83 -3.48 -5.90 -6.97
N GLN A 84 -4.62 -6.49 -7.31
CA GLN A 84 -5.41 -6.07 -8.48
C GLN A 84 -5.91 -4.63 -8.36
N MET A 85 -6.41 -4.23 -7.17
CA MET A 85 -6.83 -2.84 -6.94
C MET A 85 -5.67 -1.85 -7.05
N ILE A 86 -4.48 -2.19 -6.52
CA ILE A 86 -3.29 -1.35 -6.65
C ILE A 86 -2.92 -1.16 -8.13
N GLN A 87 -2.96 -2.22 -8.94
CA GLN A 87 -2.69 -2.13 -10.38
C GLN A 87 -3.71 -1.22 -11.10
N GLN A 88 -4.99 -1.31 -10.74
CA GLN A 88 -6.02 -0.43 -11.30
C GLN A 88 -5.78 1.04 -10.92
N TYR A 89 -5.37 1.32 -9.67
CA TYR A 89 -5.03 2.67 -9.26
C TYR A 89 -3.80 3.21 -9.96
N ASP A 90 -2.77 2.38 -10.17
CA ASP A 90 -1.56 2.78 -10.92
C ASP A 90 -1.90 3.21 -12.36
N ILE A 91 -2.76 2.44 -13.04
CA ILE A 91 -3.27 2.80 -14.38
C ILE A 91 -4.04 4.12 -14.36
N ARG A 92 -4.90 4.31 -13.35
CA ARG A 92 -5.70 5.54 -13.23
C ARG A 92 -4.83 6.77 -12.96
N ILE A 93 -3.80 6.63 -12.11
CA ILE A 93 -2.86 7.70 -11.81
C ILE A 93 -2.09 8.10 -13.06
N LYS A 94 -1.53 7.13 -13.80
CA LYS A 94 -0.83 7.40 -15.07
C LYS A 94 -1.70 8.15 -16.07
N LYS A 95 -2.99 7.80 -16.16
CA LYS A 95 -3.93 8.51 -17.01
C LYS A 95 -4.16 9.97 -16.56
N ILE A 96 -4.27 10.19 -15.25
CA ILE A 96 -4.42 11.55 -14.70
C ILE A 96 -3.17 12.38 -14.97
N GLU A 97 -1.98 11.81 -14.77
CA GLU A 97 -0.69 12.47 -15.06
C GLU A 97 -0.59 12.91 -16.53
N GLU A 98 -1.00 12.05 -17.47
CA GLU A 98 -1.03 12.40 -18.90
C GLU A 98 -2.05 13.52 -19.21
N GLU A 99 -3.25 13.45 -18.62
CA GLU A 99 -4.27 14.49 -18.78
C GLU A 99 -3.80 15.84 -18.20
N ASP A 100 -3.08 15.81 -17.08
CA ASP A 100 -2.51 17.00 -16.43
C ASP A 100 -1.40 17.62 -17.28
N PHE A 101 -0.49 16.80 -17.81
CA PHE A 101 0.54 17.26 -18.74
C PHE A 101 -0.05 17.94 -19.99
N GLN A 102 -1.12 17.36 -20.55
CA GLN A 102 -1.80 17.96 -21.70
C GLN A 102 -2.50 19.28 -21.33
N ARG A 103 -3.06 19.41 -20.12
CA ARG A 103 -3.64 20.67 -19.63
C ARG A 103 -2.58 21.75 -19.46
N ASP A 104 -1.42 21.42 -18.90
CA ASP A 104 -0.29 22.33 -18.77
C ASP A 104 0.15 22.88 -20.13
N LYS A 105 0.27 22.01 -21.13
CA LYS A 105 0.56 22.44 -22.51
C LYS A 105 -0.50 23.40 -23.05
N ASN A 106 -1.77 23.06 -22.90
CA ASN A 106 -2.88 23.90 -23.38
C ASN A 106 -2.92 25.26 -22.66
N MET A 107 -2.60 25.31 -21.36
CA MET A 107 -2.50 26.56 -20.62
C MET A 107 -1.35 27.42 -21.14
N GLY A 108 -0.19 26.83 -21.42
CA GLY A 108 0.94 27.55 -22.03
C GLY A 108 0.60 28.12 -23.41
N GLU A 109 -0.13 27.38 -24.25
CA GLU A 109 -0.61 27.88 -25.55
C GLU A 109 -1.63 29.02 -25.39
N MET A 110 -2.50 28.95 -24.39
CA MET A 110 -3.47 30.00 -24.08
C MET A 110 -2.78 31.29 -23.60
N ASP A 111 -1.77 31.17 -22.75
CA ASP A 111 -0.97 32.29 -22.23
C ASP A 111 -0.24 33.03 -23.37
N ALA A 112 0.36 32.27 -24.29
CA ALA A 112 0.99 32.82 -25.49
C ALA A 112 0.00 33.59 -26.38
N ARG A 113 -1.19 33.02 -26.62
CA ARG A 113 -2.26 33.68 -27.39
C ARG A 113 -2.78 34.94 -26.70
N LEU A 114 -2.94 34.91 -25.38
CA LEU A 114 -3.39 36.08 -24.62
C LEU A 114 -2.39 37.23 -24.75
N THR A 115 -1.09 36.91 -24.64
CA THR A 115 -0.01 37.89 -24.83
C THR A 115 -0.04 38.52 -26.23
N GLU A 116 -0.33 37.73 -27.27
CA GLU A 116 -0.48 38.23 -28.64
C GLU A 116 -1.69 39.18 -28.77
N VAL A 117 -2.85 38.78 -28.24
CA VAL A 117 -4.07 39.61 -28.24
C VAL A 117 -3.86 40.93 -27.50
N GLU A 118 -3.15 40.93 -26.36
CA GLU A 118 -2.83 42.16 -25.61
C GLU A 118 -1.92 43.10 -26.40
N ARG A 119 -0.94 42.55 -27.13
CA ARG A 119 -0.08 43.34 -28.04
C ARG A 119 -0.89 43.93 -29.19
N ASP A 120 -1.72 43.13 -29.86
CA ASP A 120 -2.53 43.58 -31.00
C ASP A 120 -3.53 44.66 -30.59
N ARG A 121 -4.20 44.46 -29.45
CA ARG A 121 -5.11 45.46 -28.87
C ARG A 121 -4.40 46.78 -28.57
N SER A 122 -3.18 46.70 -28.04
CA SER A 122 -2.36 47.90 -27.80
C SER A 122 -2.03 48.61 -29.11
N GLY A 123 -1.66 47.86 -30.16
CA GLY A 123 -1.42 48.38 -31.51
C GLY A 123 -2.64 49.08 -32.12
N LEU A 124 -3.81 48.45 -32.04
CA LEU A 124 -5.08 49.05 -32.50
C LEU A 124 -5.41 50.35 -31.76
N GLY A 125 -5.12 50.44 -30.46
CA GLY A 125 -5.28 51.69 -29.71
C GLY A 125 -4.50 52.84 -30.34
N TRP A 126 -3.21 52.62 -30.63
CA TRP A 126 -2.38 53.62 -31.32
C TRP A 126 -2.91 54.01 -32.70
N GLU A 127 -3.42 53.05 -33.47
CA GLU A 127 -4.00 53.33 -34.79
C GLU A 127 -5.30 54.13 -34.70
N MET A 128 -6.17 53.81 -33.72
CA MET A 128 -7.42 54.54 -33.47
C MET A 128 -7.14 55.97 -33.04
N ASP A 129 -6.24 56.19 -32.08
CA ASP A 129 -5.84 57.53 -31.62
C ASP A 129 -5.28 58.36 -32.79
N LYS A 130 -4.46 57.73 -33.63
CA LYS A 130 -3.93 58.35 -34.85
C LYS A 130 -5.03 58.69 -35.86
N SER A 131 -6.02 57.82 -36.06
CA SER A 131 -7.13 58.08 -36.97
C SER A 131 -8.07 59.19 -36.48
N GLU A 132 -8.39 59.22 -35.18
CA GLU A 132 -9.17 60.29 -34.56
C GLU A 132 -8.49 61.65 -34.75
N PHE A 133 -7.18 61.69 -34.56
CA PHE A 133 -6.35 62.85 -34.83
C PHE A 133 -6.49 63.35 -36.27
N TYR A 134 -6.30 62.50 -37.28
CA TYR A 134 -6.39 62.91 -38.69
C TYR A 134 -7.76 63.46 -39.08
N LEU A 135 -8.84 62.88 -38.57
CA LEU A 135 -10.20 63.36 -38.85
C LEU A 135 -10.45 64.74 -38.24
N ARG A 136 -9.93 65.03 -37.04
CA ARG A 136 -10.01 66.37 -36.43
C ARG A 136 -9.37 67.44 -37.33
N PHE A 137 -8.22 67.15 -37.92
CA PHE A 137 -7.52 68.03 -38.85
C PHE A 137 -8.28 68.27 -40.16
N GLN A 138 -8.86 67.22 -40.74
CA GLN A 138 -9.68 67.36 -41.96
C GLN A 138 -10.91 68.24 -41.73
N ASN A 139 -11.61 68.04 -40.61
CA ASN A 139 -12.81 68.84 -40.29
C ASN A 139 -12.50 70.34 -40.11
N VAL A 140 -11.29 70.68 -39.63
CA VAL A 140 -10.81 72.06 -39.49
C VAL A 140 -10.59 72.72 -40.86
N GLN A 141 -10.02 71.97 -41.82
CA GLN A 141 -9.82 72.42 -43.21
C GLN A 141 -11.15 72.54 -43.98
N GLU A 142 -12.11 71.64 -43.77
CA GLU A 142 -13.30 71.53 -44.62
C GLU A 142 -14.51 72.35 -44.15
N GLU A 143 -14.79 72.48 -42.85
CA GLU A 143 -16.12 72.98 -42.41
C GLU A 143 -16.13 74.12 -41.37
N LYS A 144 -15.11 74.30 -40.53
CA LYS A 144 -15.29 75.10 -39.29
C LYS A 144 -14.60 76.46 -39.17
N GLY A 145 -13.65 76.82 -40.04
CA GLY A 145 -12.93 78.10 -39.92
C GLY A 145 -12.16 78.26 -38.60
N GLU A 146 -11.87 77.14 -37.92
CA GLU A 146 -10.92 77.09 -36.80
C GLU A 146 -9.49 77.24 -37.35
N ASP A 147 -8.62 77.95 -36.65
CA ASP A 147 -7.25 78.20 -37.11
C ASP A 147 -6.40 76.94 -36.96
N LEU A 148 -5.99 76.38 -38.10
CA LEU A 148 -5.15 75.20 -38.20
C LEU A 148 -3.85 75.36 -37.40
N THR A 149 -3.27 76.56 -37.38
CA THR A 149 -2.02 76.86 -36.68
C THR A 149 -2.21 76.84 -35.16
N GLU A 150 -3.35 77.36 -34.67
CA GLU A 150 -3.74 77.29 -33.25
C GLU A 150 -3.85 75.84 -32.78
N LEU A 151 -4.52 75.00 -33.58
CA LEU A 151 -4.72 73.59 -33.27
C LEU A 151 -3.41 72.78 -33.34
N MET A 152 -2.57 73.01 -34.35
CA MET A 152 -1.26 72.35 -34.46
C MET A 152 -0.36 72.70 -33.27
N ALA A 153 -0.35 73.97 -32.86
CA ALA A 153 0.47 74.41 -31.75
C ALA A 153 -0.03 73.90 -30.40
N ASP A 154 -1.34 73.86 -30.16
CA ASP A 154 -1.93 73.31 -28.93
C ASP A 154 -1.51 71.84 -28.72
N ILE A 155 -1.59 71.06 -29.80
CA ILE A 155 -1.23 69.64 -29.80
C ILE A 155 0.27 69.43 -29.62
N LEU A 156 1.10 70.13 -30.40
CA LEU A 156 2.55 69.95 -30.32
C LEU A 156 3.09 70.45 -28.98
N ALA A 157 2.46 71.46 -28.39
CA ALA A 157 2.77 71.94 -27.06
C ALA A 157 2.41 70.92 -25.97
N GLU A 158 1.24 70.27 -26.06
CA GLU A 158 0.87 69.17 -25.15
C GLU A 158 1.83 67.98 -25.27
N ALA A 159 2.18 67.57 -26.49
CA ALA A 159 3.07 66.43 -26.73
C ALA A 159 4.53 66.67 -26.30
N LEU A 160 5.00 67.92 -26.43
CA LEU A 160 6.36 68.31 -26.04
C LEU A 160 6.43 68.85 -24.60
N GLU A 161 5.29 68.88 -23.89
CA GLU A 161 5.13 69.51 -22.56
C GLU A 161 5.66 70.95 -22.50
N ILE A 162 5.43 71.73 -23.57
CA ILE A 162 5.77 73.15 -23.66
C ILE A 162 4.50 74.01 -23.76
N THR A 163 4.65 75.34 -23.75
CA THR A 163 3.50 76.26 -23.89
C THR A 163 3.13 76.46 -25.36
N ILE A 164 1.83 76.64 -25.63
CA ILE A 164 1.28 76.87 -26.98
C ILE A 164 1.97 78.04 -27.70
N GLU A 165 2.17 79.19 -27.05
CA GLU A 165 2.84 80.36 -27.64
C GLU A 165 4.25 80.02 -28.12
N LYS A 166 5.04 79.38 -27.27
CA LYS A 166 6.40 78.92 -27.62
C LYS A 166 6.38 77.95 -28.81
N MET A 167 5.39 77.07 -28.87
CA MET A 167 5.23 76.14 -29.98
C MET A 167 4.85 76.87 -31.29
N LYS A 168 3.97 77.87 -31.22
CA LYS A 168 3.63 78.73 -32.38
C LYS A 168 4.84 79.49 -32.89
N ASP A 169 5.62 80.09 -31.99
CA ASP A 169 6.84 80.82 -32.35
C ASP A 169 7.86 79.89 -33.03
N GLU A 170 8.07 78.69 -32.48
CA GLU A 170 8.96 77.68 -33.09
C GLU A 170 8.44 77.20 -34.47
N MET A 171 7.12 77.07 -34.64
CA MET A 171 6.51 76.73 -35.93
C MET A 171 6.69 77.83 -36.97
N ASP A 172 6.50 79.09 -36.58
CA ASP A 172 6.65 80.27 -37.45
C ASP A 172 8.12 80.53 -37.85
N GLU A 173 9.10 80.12 -37.03
CA GLU A 173 10.53 80.19 -37.39
C GLU A 173 10.98 79.09 -38.37
N THR A 174 10.23 78.00 -38.47
CA THR A 174 10.63 76.78 -39.22
C THR A 174 10.03 76.72 -40.64
N PHE A 175 9.00 77.52 -40.95
CA PHE A 175 8.29 77.57 -42.23
C PHE A 175 8.32 78.96 -42.88
#